data_AF-A0A7C1HLU6-F1
#
_entry.id   AF-A0A7C1HLU6-F1
#
_cell.length_a   1.000
_cell.length_b   1.000
_cell.length_c   1.000
_cell.angle_alpha   90.00
_cell.angle_beta   90.00
_cell.angle_gamma   90.00
#
_symmetry.space_group_name_H-M   'P 1'
#
loop_
_entity.id
_entity.type
_entity.pdbx_description
1 polymer ?
#
loop_
_entity_poly.entity_id
_entity_poly.type
_entity_poly.pdbx_seq_one_letter_code
_entity_poly.pdbx_strand_id
1 'polypeptide(L)'
;MDNKEKTKFPAATIAYYGPDDRTPVKIAVGIINEPGGDCVDIKRWAGANVVNDFKVSREILEFIKQHNVKTTITTNGIIGCIHEEGIDYVEGQDCPYCPFWKGKNR
;
A
#
# COMPACT_ATOMS: atom_id res chain seq x y z
N MET A 1 21.73 19.70 6.17
CA MET A 1 20.63 20.03 7.11
C MET A 1 19.61 18.93 6.94
N ASP A 2 19.87 17.78 7.55
CA ASP A 2 19.10 16.55 7.34
C ASP A 2 18.27 16.30 8.58
N ASN A 3 17.17 17.03 8.69
CA ASN A 3 16.18 16.80 9.74
C ASN A 3 15.35 15.55 9.36
N LYS A 4 15.97 14.37 9.38
CA LYS A 4 15.25 13.10 9.28
C LYS A 4 14.54 12.89 10.62
N GLU A 5 13.27 13.28 10.67
CA GLU A 5 12.39 12.82 11.74
C GLU A 5 12.45 11.29 11.78
N LYS A 6 12.92 10.74 12.90
CA LYS A 6 12.92 9.29 13.12
C LYS A 6 11.47 8.80 13.12
N THR A 7 11.14 7.85 12.24
CA THR A 7 9.86 7.14 12.25
C THR A 7 9.56 6.63 13.65
N LYS A 8 8.38 6.97 14.19
CA LYS A 8 7.91 6.49 15.49
C LYS A 8 6.94 5.34 15.26
N PHE A 9 7.06 4.32 16.10
CA PHE A 9 6.24 3.12 15.99
C PHE A 9 5.15 3.06 17.08
N PRO A 10 3.96 2.50 16.80
CA PRO A 10 3.57 1.84 15.55
C PRO A 10 3.48 2.80 14.35
N ALA A 11 3.89 2.35 13.19
CA ALA A 11 3.84 3.08 11.94
C ALA A 11 2.83 2.44 10.98
N ALA A 12 2.11 3.25 10.22
CA ALA A 12 1.28 2.79 9.11
C ALA A 12 1.99 3.10 7.79
N THR A 13 2.05 2.12 6.90
CA THR A 13 2.46 2.30 5.51
C THR A 13 1.22 2.31 4.63
N ILE A 14 1.06 3.31 3.77
CA ILE A 14 -0.03 3.43 2.81
C ILE A 14 0.57 3.30 1.42
N ALA A 15 0.24 2.23 0.72
CA ALA A 15 0.76 1.92 -0.61
C ALA A 15 -0.37 1.90 -1.65
N TYR A 16 -0.11 2.51 -2.80
CA TYR A 16 -1.04 2.55 -3.92
C TYR A 16 -0.64 1.54 -5.00
N TYR A 17 -1.65 0.88 -5.57
CA TYR A 17 -1.53 -0.11 -6.62
C TYR A 17 -2.51 0.20 -7.76
N GLY A 18 -2.11 -0.11 -8.98
CA GLY A 18 -2.83 0.29 -10.19
C GLY A 18 -2.50 -0.61 -11.38
N PRO A 19 -3.29 -0.55 -12.47
CA PRO A 19 -2.92 -1.22 -13.71
C PRO A 19 -1.68 -0.58 -14.36
N ASP A 20 -1.36 0.66 -13.99
CA ASP A 20 -0.21 1.47 -14.41
C ASP A 20 0.24 2.42 -13.28
N ASP A 21 1.22 3.29 -13.57
CA ASP A 21 1.79 4.26 -12.61
C ASP A 21 0.97 5.54 -12.41
N ARG A 22 -0.22 5.63 -13.02
CA ARG A 22 -1.08 6.83 -12.98
C ARG A 22 -2.47 6.58 -12.42
N THR A 23 -2.93 5.34 -12.40
CA THR A 23 -4.33 4.98 -12.14
C THR A 23 -4.44 4.18 -10.83
N PRO A 24 -4.58 4.83 -9.67
CA PRO A 24 -4.62 4.12 -8.39
C PRO A 24 -6.01 3.53 -8.17
N VAL A 25 -6.10 2.20 -8.16
CA VAL A 25 -7.38 1.48 -7.96
C VAL A 25 -7.33 0.50 -6.79
N LYS A 26 -6.20 0.43 -6.07
CA LYS A 26 -6.07 -0.30 -4.81
C LYS A 26 -5.19 0.48 -3.83
N ILE A 27 -5.58 0.47 -2.56
CA ILE A 27 -4.82 0.99 -1.44
C ILE A 27 -4.57 -0.18 -0.49
N ALA A 28 -3.32 -0.39 -0.10
CA ALA A 28 -2.97 -1.29 1.01
C ALA A 28 -2.42 -0.47 2.16
N VAL A 29 -2.93 -0.69 3.37
CA VAL A 29 -2.41 -0.09 4.59
C VAL A 29 -1.88 -1.18 5.50
N GLY A 30 -0.58 -1.16 5.78
CA GLY A 30 0.10 -2.10 6.66
C GLY A 30 0.58 -1.43 7.95
N ILE A 31 0.40 -2.11 9.09
CA ILE A 31 0.84 -1.64 10.41
C ILE A 31 2.13 -2.34 10.80
N ILE A 32 3.15 -1.58 11.19
CA ILE A 32 4.44 -2.08 11.66
C ILE A 32 4.68 -1.56 13.07
N ASN A 33 5.06 -2.45 14.01
CA ASN A 33 5.22 -2.07 15.42
C ASN A 33 6.65 -1.71 15.84
N GLU A 34 7.64 -2.04 15.02
CA GLU A 34 9.05 -1.81 15.33
C GLU A 34 9.91 -1.60 14.07
N PRO A 35 11.08 -0.94 14.19
CA PRO A 35 11.97 -0.71 13.06
C PRO A 35 12.38 -2.02 12.36
N GLY A 36 12.12 -2.12 11.05
CA GLY A 36 12.47 -3.30 10.26
C GLY A 36 11.62 -4.54 10.53
N GLY A 37 10.57 -4.43 11.36
CA GLY A 37 9.63 -5.51 11.60
C GLY A 37 8.65 -5.70 10.43
N ASP A 38 8.03 -6.88 10.41
CA ASP A 38 6.96 -7.20 9.46
C ASP A 38 5.66 -6.44 9.77
N CYS A 39 4.76 -6.42 8.78
CA CYS A 39 3.41 -5.92 8.99
C CYS A 39 2.63 -6.87 9.91
N VAL A 40 2.16 -6.34 11.05
CA VAL A 40 1.35 -7.10 12.03
C VAL A 40 -0.14 -7.14 11.68
N ASP A 41 -0.60 -6.18 10.88
CA ASP A 41 -1.96 -6.16 10.33
C ASP A 41 -1.95 -5.40 8.99
N ILE A 42 -2.76 -5.86 8.04
CA ILE A 42 -2.87 -5.26 6.71
C ILE A 42 -4.33 -5.24 6.27
N LYS A 43 -4.81 -4.06 5.88
CA LYS A 43 -6.09 -3.91 5.17
C LYS A 43 -5.88 -3.42 3.76
N ARG A 44 -6.76 -3.86 2.86
CA ARG A 44 -6.74 -3.52 1.43
C ARG A 44 -8.13 -3.03 1.02
N TRP A 45 -8.15 -1.98 0.20
CA TRP A 45 -9.34 -1.46 -0.45
C TRP A 45 -9.08 -1.40 -1.95
N ALA A 46 -10.08 -1.76 -2.75
CA ALA A 46 -9.96 -1.73 -4.20
C ALA A 46 -11.25 -1.20 -4.86
N GLY A 47 -11.10 -0.49 -5.98
CA GLY A 47 -12.20 0.09 -6.74
C GLY A 47 -11.73 1.19 -7.69
N ALA A 48 -12.53 1.46 -8.73
CA ALA A 48 -12.16 2.38 -9.81
C ALA A 48 -11.83 3.82 -9.35
N ASN A 49 -12.38 4.26 -8.21
CA ASN A 49 -12.14 5.60 -7.65
C ASN A 49 -11.77 5.53 -6.16
N VAL A 50 -11.10 4.45 -5.73
CA VAL A 50 -10.83 4.14 -4.31
C VAL A 50 -10.13 5.28 -3.57
N VAL A 51 -9.26 6.04 -4.25
CA VAL A 51 -8.49 7.15 -3.66
C VAL A 51 -9.37 8.35 -3.31
N ASN A 52 -10.45 8.58 -4.05
CA ASN A 52 -11.37 9.69 -3.80
C ASN A 52 -12.65 9.23 -3.08
N ASP A 53 -12.73 7.95 -2.67
CA ASP A 53 -13.87 7.43 -1.93
C ASP A 53 -13.76 7.85 -0.45
N PHE A 54 -14.71 8.69 -0.03
CA PHE A 54 -14.79 9.19 1.34
C PHE A 54 -15.01 8.07 2.37
N LYS A 55 -15.74 7.01 2.00
CA LYS A 55 -15.95 5.86 2.87
C LYS A 55 -14.63 5.14 3.11
N VAL A 56 -13.86 4.90 2.06
CA VAL A 56 -12.53 4.28 2.15
C VAL A 56 -11.58 5.15 2.99
N SER A 57 -11.58 6.46 2.77
CA SER A 57 -10.77 7.40 3.56
C SER A 57 -11.10 7.33 5.06
N ARG A 58 -12.38 7.20 5.41
CA ARG A 58 -12.83 7.02 6.79
C ARG A 58 -12.35 5.68 7.37
N GLU A 59 -12.51 4.59 6.63
CA GLU A 59 -12.10 3.26 7.07
C GLU A 59 -10.58 3.17 7.30
N ILE A 60 -9.78 3.80 6.42
CA ILE A 60 -8.33 3.92 6.61
C ILE A 60 -8.01 4.68 7.90
N LEU A 61 -8.67 5.82 8.13
CA LEU A 61 -8.45 6.62 9.34
C LEU A 61 -8.81 5.83 10.61
N GLU A 62 -9.94 5.13 10.60
CA GLU A 62 -10.38 4.28 11.71
C GLU A 62 -9.39 3.14 11.97
N PHE A 63 -8.92 2.48 10.91
CA PHE A 63 -7.91 1.44 11.02
C PHE A 63 -6.60 1.98 11.63
N ILE A 64 -6.07 3.09 11.13
CA ILE A 64 -4.86 3.71 11.67
C ILE A 64 -5.03 4.10 13.15
N LYS A 65 -6.20 4.64 13.53
CA LYS A 65 -6.53 4.99 14.92
C LYS A 65 -6.58 3.77 15.84
N GLN A 66 -7.18 2.67 15.39
CA GLN A 66 -7.28 1.42 16.18
C GLN A 66 -5.90 0.90 16.60
N HIS A 67 -4.86 1.12 15.79
CA HIS A 67 -3.49 0.67 16.06
C HIS A 67 -2.62 1.71 16.78
N ASN A 68 -3.16 2.86 17.21
CA ASN A 68 -2.39 3.92 17.89
C ASN A 68 -1.14 4.36 17.09
N VAL A 69 -1.27 4.43 15.77
CA VAL A 69 -0.18 4.77 14.87
C VAL A 69 0.38 6.16 15.19
N LYS A 70 1.70 6.25 15.27
CA LYS A 70 2.45 7.47 15.57
C LYS A 70 3.06 8.12 14.33
N THR A 71 3.22 7.35 13.26
CA THR A 71 3.77 7.85 11.99
C THR A 71 3.07 7.16 10.83
N THR A 72 2.62 7.95 9.87
CA THR A 72 2.07 7.43 8.60
C THR A 72 3.08 7.71 7.50
N ILE A 73 3.38 6.70 6.70
CA ILE A 73 4.29 6.76 5.56
C ILE A 73 3.48 6.38 4.33
N THR A 74 3.50 7.23 3.32
CA THR A 74 2.77 6.98 2.07
C THR A 74 3.77 6.80 0.94
N THR A 75 3.53 5.85 0.05
CA THR A 75 4.38 5.64 -1.12
C THR A 75 4.38 6.87 -2.02
N ASN A 76 5.52 7.13 -2.67
CA ASN A 76 5.58 8.18 -3.68
C ASN A 76 4.99 7.66 -5.00
N GLY A 77 3.66 7.72 -5.11
CA GLY A 77 2.92 7.23 -6.26
C GLY A 77 2.53 5.75 -6.15
N ILE A 78 2.20 5.17 -7.30
CA ILE A 78 1.75 3.78 -7.45
C ILE A 78 2.96 2.89 -7.63
N ILE A 79 3.09 1.86 -6.80
CA ILE A 79 4.33 1.07 -6.70
C ILE A 79 4.23 -0.33 -7.31
N GLY A 80 3.04 -0.75 -7.73
CA GLY A 80 2.88 -2.08 -8.31
C GLY A 80 1.47 -2.34 -8.83
N CYS A 81 1.31 -3.55 -9.36
CA CYS A 81 0.04 -3.99 -9.93
C CYS A 81 -0.98 -4.38 -8.87
N ILE A 82 -2.25 -4.43 -9.25
CA ILE A 82 -3.37 -4.74 -8.35
C ILE A 82 -3.33 -6.22 -7.91
N HIS A 83 -2.80 -7.08 -8.78
CA HIS A 83 -2.79 -8.53 -8.65
C HIS A 83 -1.63 -9.03 -7.80
N GLU A 84 -1.87 -10.05 -6.98
CA GLU A 84 -0.91 -10.62 -6.04
C GLU A 84 -0.26 -11.88 -6.64
N GLU A 85 1.06 -11.89 -6.67
CA GLU A 85 1.88 -13.04 -7.09
C GLU A 85 1.63 -14.25 -6.18
N GLY A 86 1.54 -15.44 -6.75
CA GLY A 86 1.20 -16.68 -6.04
C GLY A 86 -0.29 -16.80 -5.70
N ILE A 87 -1.10 -15.77 -5.94
CA ILE A 87 -2.57 -15.76 -5.75
C ILE A 87 -3.28 -15.63 -7.09
N ASP A 88 -3.06 -14.51 -7.78
CA ASP A 88 -3.72 -14.17 -9.06
C ASP A 88 -2.95 -14.69 -10.27
N TYR A 89 -1.64 -14.86 -10.14
CA TYR A 89 -0.76 -15.40 -11.18
C TYR A 89 0.41 -16.16 -10.57
N VAL A 90 1.10 -16.95 -11.39
CA VAL A 90 2.17 -17.86 -10.95
C VAL A 90 3.36 -17.08 -10.37
N GLU A 91 3.88 -17.56 -9.24
CA GLU A 91 5.09 -17.02 -8.63
C GLU A 91 6.29 -17.05 -9.60
N GLY A 92 7.10 -16.00 -9.56
CA GLY A 92 8.23 -15.70 -10.44
C GLY A 92 7.85 -15.09 -11.79
N GLN A 93 6.56 -15.03 -12.16
CA GLN A 93 6.11 -14.56 -13.47
C GLN A 93 5.74 -13.07 -13.48
N ASP A 94 5.68 -12.48 -14.67
CA ASP A 94 5.06 -11.17 -14.85
C ASP A 94 3.53 -11.29 -14.75
N CYS A 95 2.90 -10.28 -14.13
CA CYS A 95 1.44 -10.18 -14.10
C CYS A 95 0.87 -10.10 -15.53
N PRO A 96 0.02 -11.05 -15.97
CA PRO A 96 -0.50 -11.07 -17.34
C PRO A 96 -1.60 -10.02 -17.57
N TYR A 97 -2.17 -9.48 -16.50
CA TYR A 97 -3.31 -8.56 -16.53
C TYR A 97 -2.91 -7.09 -16.58
N CYS A 98 -1.67 -6.75 -16.22
CA CYS A 98 -1.19 -5.37 -16.19
C CYS A 98 0.10 -5.22 -17.00
N PRO A 99 0.02 -5.14 -18.34
CA PRO A 99 1.19 -5.11 -19.23
C PRO A 99 2.17 -3.97 -18.94
N PHE A 100 1.69 -2.86 -18.38
CA PHE A 100 2.54 -1.74 -17.97
C PHE A 100 3.65 -2.15 -17.00
N TRP A 101 3.34 -3.09 -16.09
CA TRP A 101 4.21 -3.54 -15.01
C TRP A 101 5.17 -4.66 -15.42
N LYS A 102 5.04 -5.19 -16.64
CA LYS A 102 5.89 -6.27 -17.16
C LYS A 102 7.37 -5.87 -17.08
N GLY A 103 8.17 -6.68 -16.40
CA GLY A 103 9.60 -6.43 -16.17
C GLY A 103 9.92 -5.26 -15.22
N LYS A 104 8.93 -4.67 -14.55
CA LYS A 104 9.09 -3.53 -13.62
C LYS A 104 8.73 -3.85 -12.17
N ASN A 105 7.83 -4.81 -11.95
CA ASN A 105 7.28 -5.13 -10.64
C ASN A 105 8.16 -6.17 -9.93
N ARG A 106 9.36 -5.76 -9.52
CA ARG A 106 10.30 -6.53 -8.70
C ARG A 106 11.11 -5.61 -7.79
#